data_AF-K5WIA0-F1
#
_entry.id   AF-K5WIA0-F1
#
_cell.length_a   1.000
_cell.length_b   1.000
_cell.length_c   1.000
_cell.angle_alpha   90.00
_cell.angle_beta   90.00
_cell.angle_gamma   90.00
#
_symmetry.space_group_name_H-M   'P 1'
#
loop_
_entity.id
_entity.type
_entity.pdbx_description
1 polymer ?
#
loop_
_entity_poly.entity_id
_entity_poly.type
_entity_poly.pdbx_seq_one_letter_code
_entity_poly.pdbx_strand_id
1 'polypeptide(L)'
;MYSSCLQTLCLGHALWHPEPHESGEPQVGDVGCVHEGAFIRLFNLDTSASEKKVTFWDPPFDITEPLPRGMLKIDRRQRPLVPGHYCSHGVESTQMQSSADV
;
A
#
# COMPACT_ATOMS: atom_id res chain seq x y z
N MET A 1 -6.77 -14.57 1.51
CA MET A 1 -7.50 -13.58 0.70
C MET A 1 -6.46 -12.80 -0.07
N TYR A 2 -6.49 -11.47 -0.26
CA TYR A 2 -5.57 -10.65 -1.08
C TYR A 2 -4.17 -11.23 -1.41
N SER A 3 -3.43 -11.77 -0.43
CA SER A 3 -2.15 -12.46 -0.62
C SER A 3 -2.20 -13.66 -1.58
N SER A 4 -3.23 -14.51 -1.47
CA SER A 4 -3.50 -15.65 -2.36
C SER A 4 -3.81 -15.19 -3.78
N CYS A 5 -4.47 -14.03 -3.95
CA CYS A 5 -4.74 -13.45 -5.26
C CYS A 5 -3.43 -12.95 -5.93
N LEU A 6 -2.50 -12.36 -5.15
CA LEU A 6 -1.18 -11.98 -5.67
C LEU A 6 -0.33 -13.19 -6.05
N GLN A 7 -0.43 -14.26 -5.26
CA GLN A 7 0.25 -15.52 -5.55
C GLN A 7 -0.24 -16.14 -6.85
N THR A 8 -1.56 -16.14 -7.11
CA THR A 8 -2.11 -16.63 -8.40
C THR A 8 -1.66 -15.82 -9.61
N LEU A 9 -1.18 -14.59 -9.41
CA LEU A 9 -0.65 -13.72 -10.45
C LEU A 9 0.88 -13.78 -10.58
N CYS A 10 1.55 -14.65 -9.82
CA CYS A 10 3.01 -14.76 -9.75
C CYS A 10 3.71 -13.44 -9.33
N LEU A 11 3.03 -12.56 -8.58
CA LEU A 11 3.56 -11.26 -8.17
C LEU A 11 4.27 -11.29 -6.81
N GLY A 12 4.55 -12.48 -6.28
CA GLY A 12 5.09 -12.66 -4.93
C GLY A 12 4.02 -12.52 -3.84
N HIS A 13 4.47 -12.50 -2.58
CA HIS A 13 3.58 -12.24 -1.44
C HIS A 13 3.41 -10.74 -1.22
N ALA A 14 2.30 -10.34 -0.60
CA ALA A 14 2.16 -8.98 -0.12
C ALA A 14 3.30 -8.67 0.88
N LEU A 15 3.77 -7.42 0.91
CA LEU A 15 4.90 -6.95 1.75
C LEU A 15 4.79 -7.32 3.24
N TRP A 16 3.58 -7.62 3.69
CA TRP A 16 3.17 -7.89 5.07
C TRP A 16 2.90 -9.39 5.32
N HIS A 17 3.50 -10.30 4.55
CA HIS A 17 3.38 -11.75 4.77
C HIS A 17 4.67 -12.36 5.37
N PRO A 18 4.58 -13.21 6.42
CA PRO A 18 3.38 -13.52 7.20
C PRO A 18 2.89 -12.30 7.98
N GLU A 19 1.60 -12.26 8.32
CA GLU A 19 0.97 -11.11 8.99
C GLU A 19 1.77 -10.67 10.23
N PRO A 20 2.31 -9.43 10.25
CA PRO A 20 3.10 -8.97 11.39
C PRO A 20 2.26 -8.40 12.54
N HIS A 21 0.94 -8.23 12.37
CA HIS A 21 0.10 -7.48 13.30
C HIS A 21 -1.18 -8.24 13.73
N GLU A 22 -1.59 -8.05 14.99
CA GLU A 22 -2.75 -8.72 15.60
C GLU A 22 -4.09 -8.43 14.91
N SER A 23 -4.12 -7.44 14.00
CA SER A 23 -5.29 -7.10 13.18
C SER A 23 -5.66 -8.14 12.11
N GLY A 24 -4.82 -9.15 11.89
CA GLY A 24 -5.03 -10.21 10.91
C GLY A 24 -4.79 -9.78 9.45
N GLU A 25 -5.14 -10.67 8.51
CA GLU A 25 -4.83 -10.51 7.08
C GLU A 25 -5.45 -9.23 6.50
N PRO A 26 -4.65 -8.34 5.86
CA PRO A 26 -5.16 -7.20 5.12
C PRO A 26 -6.24 -7.60 4.12
N GLN A 27 -7.36 -6.88 4.19
CA GLN A 27 -8.53 -7.07 3.35
C GLN A 27 -8.56 -6.00 2.27
N VAL A 28 -9.24 -6.32 1.17
CA VAL A 28 -9.56 -5.30 0.16
C VAL A 28 -10.40 -4.21 0.83
N GLY A 29 -10.04 -2.95 0.60
CA GLY A 29 -10.71 -1.79 1.21
C GLY A 29 -10.09 -1.32 2.52
N ASP A 30 -9.08 -2.00 3.04
CA ASP A 30 -8.38 -1.53 4.24
C ASP A 30 -7.72 -0.17 4.01
N VAL A 31 -7.98 0.74 4.94
CA VAL A 31 -7.30 2.02 5.07
C VAL A 31 -6.49 1.98 6.35
N GLY A 32 -5.22 2.30 6.22
CA GLY A 32 -4.27 2.17 7.30
C GLY A 32 -2.96 2.88 7.00
N CYS A 33 -1.98 2.69 7.87
CA CYS A 33 -0.63 3.15 7.66
C CYS A 33 0.34 1.98 7.72
N VAL A 34 1.51 2.15 7.10
CA VAL A 34 2.63 1.24 7.30
C VAL A 34 3.49 1.79 8.43
N HIS A 35 3.72 0.98 9.46
CA HIS A 35 4.57 1.31 10.60
C HIS A 35 5.40 0.08 10.97
N GLU A 36 6.73 0.26 11.08
CA GLU A 36 7.68 -0.83 11.40
C GLU A 36 7.54 -2.07 10.48
N GLY A 37 7.24 -1.85 9.19
CA GLY A 37 7.05 -2.93 8.22
C GLY A 37 5.71 -3.67 8.33
N ALA A 38 4.88 -3.31 9.31
CA ALA A 38 3.53 -3.80 9.46
C ALA A 38 2.50 -2.84 8.86
N PHE A 39 1.48 -3.38 8.21
CA PHE A 39 0.30 -2.61 7.83
C PHE A 39 -0.68 -2.58 9.01
N ILE A 40 -0.86 -1.39 9.60
CA ILE A 40 -1.79 -1.15 10.71
C ILE A 40 -3.11 -0.66 10.13
N ARG A 41 -4.13 -1.51 10.17
CA ARG A 41 -5.48 -1.20 9.69
C ARG A 41 -6.20 -0.26 10.65
N LEU A 42 -6.62 0.91 10.17
CA LEU A 42 -7.46 1.85 10.93
C LEU A 42 -8.94 1.53 10.76
N PHE A 43 -9.39 1.40 9.50
CA PHE A 43 -10.75 1.02 9.14
C PHE A 43 -10.76 0.30 7.79
N ASN A 44 -11.88 -0.31 7.43
CA ASN A 44 -12.11 -0.83 6.09
C ASN A 44 -13.23 -0.01 5.42
N LEU A 45 -13.04 0.37 4.16
CA LEU A 45 -14.03 1.09 3.35
C LEU A 45 -15.26 0.24 3.04
N ASP A 46 -15.09 -1.09 3.02
CA ASP A 46 -16.18 -2.05 2.87
C ASP A 46 -16.92 -2.22 4.20
N THR A 47 -18.02 -1.50 4.31
CA THR A 47 -18.94 -1.57 5.45
C THR A 47 -20.08 -2.58 5.26
N SER A 48 -20.03 -3.42 4.22
CA SER A 48 -21.12 -4.36 3.87
C SER A 48 -21.27 -5.52 4.86
N ALA A 49 -20.19 -5.87 5.57
CA ALA A 49 -20.15 -6.95 6.54
C ALA A 49 -19.52 -6.48 7.85
N SER A 50 -20.14 -6.82 8.98
CA SER A 50 -19.63 -6.50 10.31
C SER A 50 -18.25 -7.09 10.58
N GLU A 51 -17.94 -8.25 9.98
CA GLU A 51 -16.64 -8.93 10.08
C GLU A 51 -15.48 -8.12 9.47
N LYS A 52 -15.76 -7.18 8.57
CA LYS A 52 -14.75 -6.28 7.98
C LYS A 52 -14.48 -5.03 8.81
N LYS A 53 -15.33 -4.76 9.80
CA LYS A 53 -15.18 -3.61 10.68
C LYS A 53 -14.01 -3.85 11.64
N VAL A 54 -13.21 -2.81 11.85
CA VAL A 54 -12.17 -2.83 12.87
C VAL A 54 -12.79 -2.62 14.24
N THR A 55 -12.69 -3.63 15.10
CA THR A 55 -13.29 -3.63 16.45
C THR A 55 -12.25 -3.62 17.58
N PHE A 56 -10.97 -3.85 17.26
CA PHE A 56 -9.90 -3.95 18.25
C PHE A 56 -9.38 -2.59 18.75
N TRP A 57 -9.78 -1.48 18.12
CA TRP A 57 -9.45 -0.15 18.62
C TRP A 57 -10.30 0.20 19.84
N ASP A 58 -9.64 0.59 20.93
CA ASP A 58 -10.29 1.12 22.13
C ASP A 58 -9.64 2.47 22.51
N PRO A 59 -10.34 3.62 22.32
CA PRO A 59 -11.70 3.74 21.79
C PRO A 59 -11.78 3.45 20.27
N PRO A 60 -12.97 3.15 19.72
CA PRO A 60 -13.14 2.90 18.30
C PRO A 60 -12.62 4.06 17.44
N PHE A 61 -11.90 3.74 16.36
CA PHE A 61 -11.48 4.75 15.38
C PHE A 61 -12.71 5.38 14.70
N ASP A 62 -12.82 6.70 14.78
CA ASP A 62 -13.92 7.46 14.19
C ASP A 62 -13.46 8.24 12.95
N ILE A 63 -14.19 8.08 11.84
CA ILE A 63 -13.90 8.77 10.58
C ILE A 63 -14.59 10.13 10.64
N THR A 64 -13.85 11.15 11.08
CA THR A 64 -14.39 12.50 11.24
C THR A 64 -14.50 13.27 9.92
N GLU A 65 -15.51 14.16 9.85
CA GLU A 65 -15.92 14.98 8.70
C GLU A 65 -14.84 15.98 8.21
N PRO A 66 -14.97 16.53 6.98
CA PRO A 66 -13.98 16.47 5.91
C PRO A 66 -12.85 17.49 5.99
N LEU A 67 -11.85 17.25 5.12
CA LEU A 67 -10.81 18.22 4.83
C LEU A 67 -11.43 19.51 4.25
N PRO A 68 -11.12 20.69 4.82
CA PRO A 68 -11.61 21.97 4.32
C PRO A 68 -11.30 22.21 2.84
N ARG A 69 -12.16 22.99 2.16
CA ARG A 69 -11.92 23.41 0.77
C ARG A 69 -10.55 24.11 0.66
N GLY A 70 -9.69 23.60 -0.21
CA GLY A 70 -8.34 24.14 -0.46
C GLY A 70 -7.21 23.51 0.36
N MET A 71 -7.49 22.51 1.21
CA MET A 71 -6.46 21.84 2.00
C MET A 71 -5.57 20.89 1.17
N LEU A 72 -6.12 20.27 0.12
CA LEU A 72 -5.34 19.45 -0.80
C LEU A 72 -4.50 20.35 -1.72
N LYS A 73 -3.20 20.36 -1.49
CA LYS A 73 -2.24 21.04 -2.39
C LYS A 73 -1.97 20.13 -3.58
N ILE A 74 -2.52 20.50 -4.73
CA ILE A 74 -2.22 19.83 -6.00
C ILE A 74 -0.85 20.34 -6.46
N ASP A 75 0.07 19.42 -6.74
CA ASP A 75 1.32 19.76 -7.40
C ASP A 75 1.00 20.43 -8.74
N ARG A 76 1.42 21.68 -8.89
CA ARG A 76 1.10 22.50 -10.07
C ARG A 76 1.96 22.17 -11.28
N ARG A 77 3.01 21.36 -11.13
CA ARG A 77 3.89 20.98 -12.24
C ARG A 77 3.12 20.15 -13.26
N GLN A 78 3.16 20.54 -14.53
CA GLN A 78 2.66 19.69 -15.60
C GLN A 78 3.62 18.52 -15.77
N ARG A 79 3.25 17.36 -15.20
CA ARG A 79 3.99 16.08 -15.19
C ARG A 79 5.17 16.05 -14.18
N PRO A 80 4.91 15.99 -12.85
CA PRO A 80 5.96 15.96 -11.83
C PRO A 80 6.83 14.70 -11.92
N LEU A 81 6.30 13.63 -12.51
CA LEU A 81 7.02 12.43 -12.88
C LEU A 81 7.18 12.42 -14.41
N VAL A 82 8.39 12.69 -14.88
CA VAL A 82 8.79 12.48 -16.28
C VAL A 82 8.83 10.99 -16.63
N PRO A 83 8.59 10.57 -17.89
CA PRO A 83 8.75 9.18 -18.29
C PRO A 83 10.18 8.69 -18.02
N GLY A 84 10.32 7.59 -17.28
CA GLY A 84 11.60 7.03 -16.88
C GLY A 84 11.44 6.01 -15.76
N HIS A 85 12.53 5.33 -15.41
CA HIS A 85 12.54 4.41 -14.27
C HIS A 85 12.70 5.21 -12.98
N TYR A 86 11.71 5.11 -12.10
CA TYR A 86 11.78 5.63 -10.74
C TYR A 86 12.24 4.51 -9.83
N CYS A 87 13.53 4.53 -9.52
CA CYS A 87 14.08 3.65 -8.52
C CYS A 87 13.81 4.25 -7.14
N SER A 88 13.37 3.42 -6.21
CA SER A 88 13.47 3.76 -4.79
C SER A 88 14.93 4.14 -4.49
N HIS A 89 15.14 5.12 -3.63
CA HIS A 89 16.49 5.57 -3.29
C HIS A 89 17.34 4.37 -2.82
N GLY A 90 18.47 4.13 -3.48
CA GLY A 90 19.37 3.00 -3.22
C GLY A 90 19.19 1.78 -4.12
N VAL A 91 18.23 1.77 -5.05
CA VAL A 91 18.15 0.75 -6.10
C VAL A 91 18.93 1.23 -7.32
N GLU A 92 20.05 0.58 -7.61
CA GLU A 92 20.87 0.88 -8.77
C GLU A 92 20.59 -0.10 -9.91
N SER A 93 20.41 0.42 -11.12
CA SER A 93 20.26 -0.40 -12.31
C SER A 93 21.62 -0.65 -12.94
N THR A 94 22.05 -1.91 -12.98
CA THR A 94 23.25 -2.28 -13.74
C THR A 94 22.84 -2.80 -15.11
N GLN A 95 23.40 -2.21 -16.16
CA GLN A 95 23.21 -2.65 -17.53
C GLN A 95 24.38 -3.55 -17.93
N MET A 96 24.11 -4.83 -18.19
CA MET A 96 25.10 -5.74 -18.77
C MET A 96 25.16 -5.54 -20.28
N GLN A 97 26.36 -5.25 -20.80
CA GLN A 97 26.62 -5.29 -22.23
C GLN A 97 27.26 -6.62 -22.60
N SER A 98 26.69 -7.29 -23.61
CA SER A 98 27.33 -8.42 -24.29
C SER A 98 28.16 -7.90 -25.46
N SER A 99 29.41 -8.33 -25.57
CA SER A 99 30.20 -8.12 -26.79
C SER A 99 29.93 -9.23 -27.79
N ALA A 100 29.82 -8.88 -29.07
CA ALA A 100 29.88 -9.84 -30.17
C ALA A 100 31.30 -9.78 -30.76
N ASP A 101 31.96 -10.93 -30.89
CA ASP A 101 33.17 -11.06 -31.72
C ASP A 101 32.82 -11.74 -33.04
N VAL A 102 33.42 -11.21 -34.11
CA VAL A 102 33.31 -11.60 -35.53
C VAL A 102 33.97 -12.93 -35.81
#